data_AF-A0A1Q7UQ84-F1
#
_entry.id   AF-A0A1Q7UQ84-F1
#
_cell.length_a   1.000
_cell.length_b   1.000
_cell.length_c   1.000
_cell.angle_alpha   90.00
_cell.angle_beta   90.00
_cell.angle_gamma   90.00
#
_symmetry.space_group_name_H-M   'P 1'
#
loop_
_entity.id
_entity.type
_entity.pdbx_description
1 polymer ?
#
loop_
_entity_poly.entity_id
_entity_poly.type
_entity_poly.pdbx_seq_one_letter_code
_entity_poly.pdbx_strand_id
1 'polypeptide(L)'
;MHLKHALKLYLLLCLLLFSLVACNLVPTTSTSGTPGNTSTATTTQPSDQGTPQLNTWYRGAPGVEVRYEDWKSPGNNEDTVTIVRFDLRHISLSVAYQPAQPLSMSEWMRKEHATTIINGGYFDNQNNATALVISNGQSFGTSYNGFGGMLSVDNQGHIDLRSLSERPYDPNNEQLQQATQSSPMLILHGKTTQFNTGSQQVAIDSITDLPLVIVVKTK
;
A
#
# COMPACT_ATOMS: atom_id res chain seq x y z
N MET A 1 -23.82 -55.36 18.38
CA MET A 1 -23.77 -53.88 18.32
C MET A 1 -22.36 -53.28 18.52
N HIS A 2 -21.39 -54.03 19.06
CA HIS A 2 -20.04 -53.51 19.38
C HIS A 2 -19.07 -53.36 18.19
N LEU A 3 -19.16 -54.21 17.16
CA LEU A 3 -18.20 -54.19 16.03
C LEU A 3 -18.30 -52.92 15.16
N LYS A 4 -19.50 -52.36 15.00
CA LYS A 4 -19.72 -51.12 14.22
C LYS A 4 -19.19 -49.87 14.93
N HIS A 5 -19.18 -49.88 16.26
CA HIS A 5 -18.65 -48.77 17.07
C HIS A 5 -17.12 -48.82 17.10
N ALA A 6 -16.53 -50.01 17.19
CA ALA A 6 -15.09 -50.20 17.07
C ALA A 6 -14.57 -49.73 15.70
N LEU A 7 -15.27 -50.07 14.61
CA LEU A 7 -14.87 -49.65 13.26
C LEU A 7 -14.91 -48.12 13.07
N LYS A 8 -15.94 -47.45 13.61
CA LYS A 8 -16.03 -45.98 13.58
C LYS A 8 -14.94 -45.32 14.41
N LEU A 9 -14.60 -45.89 15.57
CA LEU A 9 -13.55 -45.37 16.43
C LEU A 9 -12.16 -45.52 15.78
N TYR A 10 -11.88 -46.65 15.14
CA TYR A 10 -10.64 -46.86 14.37
C TYR A 10 -10.53 -45.91 13.17
N LEU A 11 -11.65 -45.65 12.47
CA LEU A 11 -11.67 -44.73 11.34
C LEU A 11 -11.40 -43.28 11.79
N LEU A 12 -12.01 -42.86 12.92
CA LEU A 12 -11.79 -41.53 13.49
C LEU A 12 -10.33 -41.35 13.96
N LEU A 13 -9.75 -42.38 14.58
CA LEU A 13 -8.36 -42.37 15.03
C LEU A 13 -7.38 -42.30 13.83
N CYS A 14 -7.66 -43.02 12.74
CA CYS A 14 -6.87 -42.93 11.51
C CYS A 14 -6.92 -41.52 10.91
N LEU A 15 -8.11 -40.90 10.84
CA LEU A 15 -8.29 -39.54 10.29
C LEU A 15 -7.52 -38.49 11.12
N LEU A 16 -7.52 -38.61 12.44
CA LEU A 16 -6.75 -37.71 13.33
C LEU A 16 -5.23 -37.91 13.22
N LEU A 17 -4.76 -39.14 12.95
CA LEU A 17 -3.35 -39.43 12.71
C LEU A 17 -2.85 -38.88 11.36
N PHE A 18 -3.69 -38.82 10.32
CA PHE A 18 -3.31 -38.24 9.02
C PHE A 18 -3.14 -36.71 9.06
N SER A 19 -3.82 -35.99 9.96
CA SER A 19 -3.64 -34.53 10.12
C SER A 19 -2.30 -34.11 10.73
N LEU A 20 -1.54 -35.03 11.33
CA LEU A 20 -0.27 -34.73 12.01
C LEU A 20 0.99 -34.95 11.12
N VAL A 21 0.83 -35.43 9.88
CA VAL A 21 1.95 -35.76 8.97
C VAL A 21 2.11 -34.76 7.81
N ALA A 22 1.26 -33.74 7.71
CA ALA A 22 1.35 -32.71 6.68
C ALA A 22 2.28 -31.55 7.09
N CYS A 23 3.54 -31.84 7.43
CA CYS A 23 4.60 -30.85 7.51
C CYS A 23 5.92 -31.51 7.11
N ASN A 24 6.45 -31.09 5.95
CA ASN A 24 7.84 -31.17 5.45
C ASN A 24 7.98 -31.72 4.01
N LEU A 25 7.44 -30.99 3.03
CA LEU A 25 7.98 -31.01 1.67
C LEU A 25 8.27 -29.58 1.23
N VAL A 26 9.44 -29.08 1.60
CA VAL A 26 10.09 -27.96 0.91
C VAL A 26 10.84 -28.56 -0.28
N PRO A 27 10.52 -28.24 -1.54
CA PRO A 27 11.35 -28.66 -2.66
C PRO A 27 12.62 -27.81 -2.67
N THR A 28 13.78 -28.45 -2.44
CA THR A 28 15.08 -27.86 -2.78
C THR A 28 15.27 -27.94 -4.29
N THR A 29 15.04 -26.85 -5.01
CA THR A 29 15.40 -26.76 -6.43
C THR A 29 16.88 -26.44 -6.56
N SER A 30 17.69 -27.47 -6.79
CA SER A 30 19.04 -27.35 -7.33
C SER A 30 18.96 -27.28 -8.86
N THR A 31 19.15 -26.10 -9.45
CA THR A 31 19.38 -25.95 -10.89
C THR A 31 20.84 -25.67 -11.15
N SER A 32 21.55 -26.71 -11.60
CA SER A 32 22.79 -26.59 -12.36
C SER A 32 22.43 -26.70 -13.84
N GLY A 33 22.76 -25.67 -14.63
CA GLY A 33 22.50 -25.62 -16.07
C GLY A 33 22.79 -24.24 -16.65
N THR A 34 23.89 -24.15 -17.42
CA THR A 34 24.38 -23.00 -18.20
C THR A 34 24.36 -23.42 -19.69
N PRO A 35 24.49 -22.55 -20.70
CA PRO A 35 23.87 -21.24 -21.00
C PRO A 35 23.00 -21.28 -22.29
N GLY A 36 22.05 -20.36 -22.45
CA GLY A 36 21.29 -20.22 -23.70
C GLY A 36 20.58 -18.87 -23.86
N ASN A 37 21.24 -17.97 -24.59
CA ASN A 37 20.73 -16.76 -25.26
C ASN A 37 19.89 -15.77 -24.44
N THR A 38 20.63 -14.97 -23.67
CA THR A 38 20.54 -13.53 -23.46
C THR A 38 19.44 -12.77 -24.24
N SER A 39 18.31 -12.52 -23.58
CA SER A 39 17.64 -11.21 -23.62
C SER A 39 17.72 -10.62 -22.22
N THR A 40 18.82 -9.93 -21.94
CA THR A 40 19.00 -9.17 -20.71
C THR A 40 18.04 -7.99 -20.75
N ALA A 41 16.85 -8.16 -20.17
CA ALA A 41 16.13 -7.02 -19.64
C ALA A 41 16.97 -6.54 -18.45
N THR A 42 17.83 -5.55 -18.67
CA THR A 42 18.62 -4.90 -17.62
C THR A 42 17.65 -4.21 -16.67
N THR A 43 17.20 -4.91 -15.64
CA THR A 43 16.58 -4.30 -14.47
C THR A 43 17.69 -3.57 -13.73
N THR A 44 17.84 -2.27 -14.02
CA THR A 44 18.60 -1.35 -13.17
C THR A 44 17.83 -1.16 -11.86
N GLN A 45 17.96 -2.14 -10.96
CA GLN A 45 17.60 -1.98 -9.56
C GLN A 45 18.63 -1.02 -8.93
N PRO A 46 18.21 0.01 -8.16
CA PRO A 46 19.15 0.98 -7.59
C PRO A 46 20.08 0.46 -6.48
N SER A 47 20.21 -0.85 -6.24
CA SER A 47 21.09 -1.33 -5.15
C SER A 47 22.55 -1.55 -5.55
N ASP A 48 22.86 -1.63 -6.84
CA ASP A 48 24.19 -2.09 -7.29
C ASP A 48 25.03 -1.00 -7.98
N GLN A 49 24.52 0.24 -8.12
CA GLN A 49 25.21 1.33 -8.83
C GLN A 49 25.02 2.69 -8.17
N GLY A 50 25.92 3.04 -7.23
CA GLY A 50 26.13 4.43 -6.78
C GLY A 50 24.88 5.18 -6.29
N THR A 51 25.02 6.50 -6.14
CA THR A 51 23.89 7.38 -5.84
C THR A 51 22.93 7.41 -7.04
N PRO A 52 21.61 7.23 -6.87
CA PRO A 52 20.65 7.30 -7.96
C PRO A 52 20.78 8.60 -8.76
N GLN A 53 20.71 8.51 -10.09
CA GLN A 53 20.67 9.69 -10.94
C GLN A 53 19.32 10.38 -10.79
N LEU A 54 19.35 11.69 -10.50
CA LEU A 54 18.15 12.50 -10.41
C LEU A 54 17.42 12.59 -11.75
N ASN A 55 16.12 12.88 -11.69
CA ASN A 55 15.21 13.06 -12.83
C ASN A 55 15.10 11.83 -13.75
N THR A 56 15.46 10.64 -13.26
CA THR A 56 15.40 9.37 -13.99
C THR A 56 14.39 8.43 -13.36
N TRP A 57 13.54 7.79 -14.19
CA TRP A 57 12.62 6.75 -13.74
C TRP A 57 13.31 5.40 -13.66
N TYR A 58 13.24 4.76 -12.50
CA TYR A 58 13.74 3.42 -12.23
C TYR A 58 12.57 2.47 -12.03
N ARG A 59 12.65 1.26 -12.58
CA ARG A 59 11.68 0.20 -12.28
C ARG A 59 12.00 -0.37 -10.89
N GLY A 60 11.04 -0.30 -9.97
CA GLY A 60 11.16 -0.91 -8.63
C GLY A 60 10.59 -2.33 -8.60
N ALA A 61 9.39 -2.52 -9.13
CA ALA A 61 8.67 -3.79 -9.20
C ALA A 61 7.70 -3.77 -10.39
N PRO A 62 7.03 -4.88 -10.75
CA PRO A 62 5.94 -4.84 -11.73
C PRO A 62 4.89 -3.78 -11.35
N GLY A 63 4.65 -2.83 -12.25
CA GLY A 63 3.72 -1.73 -12.02
C GLY A 63 4.21 -0.62 -11.07
N VAL A 64 5.46 -0.65 -10.60
CA VAL A 64 6.03 0.37 -9.69
C VAL A 64 7.29 0.97 -10.28
N GLU A 65 7.29 2.30 -10.41
CA GLU A 65 8.46 3.07 -10.83
C GLU A 65 8.77 4.16 -9.81
N VAL A 66 10.07 4.45 -9.64
CA VAL A 66 10.57 5.41 -8.67
C VAL A 66 11.47 6.41 -9.37
N ARG A 67 11.35 7.69 -9.01
CA ARG A 67 12.21 8.77 -9.49
C ARG A 67 12.61 9.66 -8.32
N TYR A 68 13.83 10.15 -8.35
CA TYR A 68 14.35 11.10 -7.37
C TYR A 68 14.51 12.46 -8.02
N GLU A 69 14.11 13.54 -7.36
CA GLU A 69 14.25 14.91 -7.87
C GLU A 69 14.74 15.85 -6.77
N ASP A 70 15.46 16.89 -7.16
CA ASP A 70 15.76 18.00 -6.26
C ASP A 70 14.51 18.84 -6.02
N TRP A 71 14.25 19.12 -4.76
CA TRP A 71 13.18 19.98 -4.31
C TRP A 71 13.75 21.23 -3.67
N LYS A 72 13.43 22.38 -4.27
CA LYS A 72 13.77 23.68 -3.71
C LYS A 72 12.66 24.13 -2.78
N SER A 73 12.91 24.02 -1.48
CA SER A 73 12.01 24.55 -0.46
C SER A 73 11.99 26.09 -0.51
N PRO A 74 10.85 26.75 -0.19
CA PRO A 74 10.85 28.16 0.18
C PRO A 74 11.86 28.34 1.32
N GLY A 75 12.90 29.15 1.11
CA GLY A 75 14.04 29.30 2.02
C GLY A 75 15.40 28.82 1.48
N ASN A 76 15.44 28.30 0.24
CA ASN A 76 16.68 27.94 -0.47
C ASN A 76 17.43 26.73 0.12
N ASN A 77 16.71 25.87 0.85
CA ASN A 77 17.20 24.54 1.21
C ASN A 77 16.96 23.58 0.05
N GLU A 78 17.97 22.78 -0.28
CA GLU A 78 17.88 21.69 -1.23
C GLU A 78 17.52 20.41 -0.46
N ASP A 79 16.36 19.84 -0.80
CA ASP A 79 15.93 18.52 -0.33
C ASP A 79 15.80 17.60 -1.53
N THR A 80 15.80 16.28 -1.33
CA THR A 80 15.40 15.33 -2.38
C THR A 80 13.96 14.89 -2.15
N VAL A 81 13.18 14.77 -3.22
CA VAL A 81 11.88 14.13 -3.21
C VAL A 81 11.97 12.79 -3.93
N THR A 82 11.30 11.79 -3.38
CA THR A 82 11.06 10.51 -4.02
C THR A 82 9.66 10.51 -4.59
N ILE A 83 9.53 10.26 -5.88
CA ILE A 83 8.27 10.17 -6.60
C ILE A 83 8.07 8.72 -6.99
N VAL A 84 6.98 8.13 -6.53
CA VAL A 84 6.60 6.76 -6.85
C VAL A 84 5.37 6.79 -7.74
N ARG A 85 5.40 5.99 -8.80
CA ARG A 85 4.35 5.87 -9.80
C ARG A 85 3.83 4.45 -9.83
N PHE A 86 2.51 4.29 -9.73
CA PHE A 86 1.85 2.99 -9.69
C PHE A 86 0.93 2.79 -10.89
N ASP A 87 1.16 1.71 -11.66
CA ASP A 87 0.21 1.21 -12.66
C ASP A 87 -0.88 0.40 -11.96
N LEU A 88 -2.08 0.97 -11.90
CA LEU A 88 -3.22 0.40 -11.17
C LEU A 88 -3.68 -0.97 -11.70
N ARG A 89 -3.26 -1.37 -12.90
CA ARG A 89 -3.57 -2.70 -13.46
C ARG A 89 -2.71 -3.83 -12.88
N HIS A 90 -1.60 -3.47 -12.22
CA HIS A 90 -0.59 -4.40 -11.72
C HIS A 90 -0.45 -4.39 -10.20
N ILE A 91 -1.21 -3.54 -9.51
CA ILE A 91 -1.12 -3.34 -8.07
C ILE A 91 -2.50 -3.44 -7.42
N SER A 92 -2.52 -3.88 -6.16
CA SER A 92 -3.67 -3.77 -5.29
C SER A 92 -3.38 -2.75 -4.19
N LEU A 93 -4.35 -1.93 -3.84
CA LEU A 93 -4.26 -1.01 -2.72
C LEU A 93 -4.99 -1.59 -1.50
N SER A 94 -4.31 -1.61 -0.35
CA SER A 94 -4.89 -1.96 0.94
C SER A 94 -4.57 -0.89 1.96
N VAL A 95 -5.46 -0.69 2.93
CA VAL A 95 -5.26 0.20 4.07
C VAL A 95 -5.15 -0.67 5.30
N ALA A 96 -3.96 -0.68 5.91
CA ALA A 96 -3.71 -1.41 7.15
C ALA A 96 -3.87 -0.48 8.36
N TYR A 97 -4.53 -0.97 9.42
CA TYR A 97 -4.77 -0.17 10.62
C TYR A 97 -4.80 -1.05 11.88
N GLN A 98 -3.96 -0.71 12.87
CA GLN A 98 -3.82 -1.47 14.13
C GLN A 98 -3.48 -0.52 15.31
N PRO A 99 -4.46 0.25 15.83
CA PRO A 99 -4.19 1.29 16.82
C PRO A 99 -3.77 0.75 18.19
N ALA A 100 -4.23 -0.46 18.57
CA ALA A 100 -3.90 -1.08 19.85
C ALA A 100 -2.44 -1.56 19.94
N GLN A 101 -1.81 -1.84 18.80
CA GLN A 101 -0.44 -2.30 18.72
C GLN A 101 0.17 -1.76 17.41
N PRO A 102 0.55 -0.46 17.38
CA PRO A 102 1.09 0.16 16.18
C PRO A 102 2.39 -0.53 15.78
N LEU A 103 2.62 -0.64 14.48
CA LEU A 103 3.83 -1.21 13.90
C LEU A 103 4.64 -0.11 13.22
N SER A 104 5.96 -0.30 13.19
CA SER A 104 6.84 0.50 12.34
C SER A 104 6.60 0.20 10.86
N MET A 105 7.06 1.08 9.97
CA MET A 105 6.93 0.88 8.51
C MET A 105 7.53 -0.43 8.02
N SER A 106 8.69 -0.84 8.56
CA SER A 106 9.35 -2.09 8.18
C SER A 106 8.58 -3.33 8.67
N GLU A 107 7.94 -3.25 9.83
CA GLU A 107 7.08 -4.30 10.35
C GLU A 107 5.79 -4.43 9.53
N TRP A 108 5.17 -3.31 9.17
CA TRP A 108 4.05 -3.31 8.24
C TRP A 108 4.42 -3.92 6.89
N MET A 109 5.58 -3.54 6.34
CA MET A 109 6.05 -4.03 5.04
C MET A 109 6.18 -5.55 5.05
N ARG A 110 6.73 -6.10 6.13
CA ARG A 110 6.87 -7.54 6.33
C ARG A 110 5.52 -8.23 6.57
N LYS A 111 4.66 -7.67 7.41
CA LYS A 111 3.36 -8.24 7.78
C LYS A 111 2.42 -8.33 6.58
N GLU A 112 2.36 -7.27 5.78
CA GLU A 112 1.44 -7.16 4.64
C GLU A 112 2.04 -7.71 3.34
N HIS A 113 3.31 -8.13 3.34
CA HIS A 113 4.06 -8.51 2.14
C HIS A 113 3.96 -7.45 1.03
N ALA A 114 3.94 -6.17 1.42
CA ALA A 114 3.68 -5.07 0.52
C ALA A 114 4.88 -4.83 -0.42
N THR A 115 4.61 -4.23 -1.59
CA THR A 115 5.67 -3.74 -2.49
C THR A 115 6.12 -2.33 -2.13
N THR A 116 5.25 -1.55 -1.50
CA THR A 116 5.54 -0.21 -0.98
C THR A 116 4.57 0.09 0.16
N ILE A 117 5.02 0.83 1.17
CA ILE A 117 4.18 1.35 2.25
C ILE A 117 4.40 2.85 2.41
N ILE A 118 3.30 3.56 2.56
CA ILE A 118 3.26 5.00 2.78
C ILE A 118 2.32 5.29 3.94
N ASN A 119 2.64 6.32 4.73
CA ASN A 119 1.72 6.79 5.77
C ASN A 119 0.49 7.45 5.11
N GLY A 120 -0.72 7.04 5.51
CA GLY A 120 -1.97 7.54 4.94
C GLY A 120 -2.49 8.82 5.62
N GLY A 121 -2.95 8.67 6.86
CA GLY A 121 -3.67 9.72 7.59
C GLY A 121 -2.97 10.16 8.89
N TYR A 122 -3.68 10.97 9.67
CA TYR A 122 -3.19 11.47 10.96
C TYR A 122 -3.76 10.66 12.13
N PHE A 123 -2.96 10.49 13.18
CA PHE A 123 -3.32 9.76 14.39
C PHE A 123 -3.20 10.67 15.62
N ASP A 124 -4.04 10.43 16.62
CA ASP A 124 -3.95 11.09 17.93
C ASP A 124 -2.85 10.46 18.81
N ASN A 125 -2.65 11.00 20.01
CA ASN A 125 -1.66 10.50 20.96
C ASN A 125 -1.98 9.11 21.53
N GLN A 126 -3.17 8.58 21.24
CA GLN A 126 -3.62 7.23 21.58
C GLN A 126 -3.57 6.30 20.36
N ASN A 127 -2.95 6.73 19.25
CA ASN A 127 -2.84 6.04 17.97
C ASN A 127 -4.16 5.85 17.21
N ASN A 128 -5.24 6.53 17.59
CA ASN A 128 -6.49 6.46 16.85
C ASN A 128 -6.44 7.39 15.64
N ALA A 129 -7.01 6.93 14.52
CA ALA A 129 -7.20 7.78 13.35
C ALA A 129 -8.07 9.00 13.71
N THR A 130 -7.60 10.17 13.29
CA THR A 130 -8.32 11.45 13.48
C THR A 130 -9.38 11.71 12.41
N ALA A 131 -9.46 10.84 11.41
CA ALA A 131 -10.39 10.86 10.28
C ALA A 131 -10.87 9.43 9.97
N LEU A 132 -11.76 9.29 9.00
CA LEU A 132 -12.24 7.97 8.60
C LEU A 132 -11.11 7.12 8.03
N VAL A 133 -10.98 5.91 8.57
CA VAL A 133 -10.20 4.83 8.01
C VAL A 133 -11.12 3.65 7.79
N ILE A 134 -11.07 3.05 6.60
CA ILE A 134 -11.73 1.77 6.32
C ILE A 134 -10.64 0.77 5.99
N SER A 135 -10.61 -0.35 6.72
CA SER A 135 -9.66 -1.44 6.51
C SER A 135 -10.46 -2.74 6.40
N ASN A 136 -10.38 -3.40 5.24
CA ASN A 136 -11.13 -4.62 4.94
C ASN A 136 -12.64 -4.49 5.23
N GLY A 137 -13.23 -3.36 4.84
CA GLY A 137 -14.64 -3.03 5.05
C GLY A 137 -15.01 -2.58 6.47
N GLN A 138 -14.10 -2.65 7.43
CA GLN A 138 -14.34 -2.16 8.79
C GLN A 138 -14.01 -0.67 8.89
N SER A 139 -15.00 0.13 9.28
CA SER A 139 -14.85 1.57 9.46
C SER A 139 -14.34 1.93 10.87
N PHE A 140 -13.47 2.93 10.93
CA PHE A 140 -12.93 3.52 12.16
C PHE A 140 -12.91 5.05 12.03
N GLY A 141 -13.21 5.75 13.12
CA GLY A 141 -13.23 7.22 13.13
C GLY A 141 -14.42 7.81 12.38
N THR A 142 -14.32 9.09 12.04
CA THR A 142 -15.38 9.87 11.38
C THR A 142 -14.83 10.58 10.15
N SER A 143 -15.60 10.62 9.07
CA SER A 143 -15.18 11.30 7.84
C SER A 143 -14.98 12.79 8.07
N TYR A 144 -13.97 13.37 7.41
CA TYR A 144 -13.98 14.82 7.19
C TYR A 144 -15.25 15.26 6.45
N ASN A 145 -15.65 16.50 6.69
CA ASN A 145 -16.82 17.12 6.08
C ASN A 145 -16.43 18.47 5.47
N GLY A 146 -16.55 18.60 4.15
CA GLY A 146 -16.29 19.86 3.44
C GLY A 146 -14.81 20.19 3.18
N PHE A 147 -13.86 19.31 3.55
CA PHE A 147 -12.43 19.51 3.31
C PHE A 147 -11.66 18.18 3.23
N GLY A 148 -10.42 18.24 2.73
CA GLY A 148 -9.52 17.10 2.65
C GLY A 148 -9.80 16.19 1.45
N GLY A 149 -9.03 15.12 1.36
CA GLY A 149 -9.16 14.10 0.33
C GLY A 149 -9.36 12.71 0.91
N MET A 150 -9.95 11.82 0.11
CA MET A 150 -10.06 10.40 0.40
C MET A 150 -9.45 9.61 -0.75
N LEU A 151 -8.54 8.69 -0.41
CA LEU A 151 -8.13 7.59 -1.28
C LEU A 151 -8.86 6.34 -0.83
N SER A 152 -9.55 5.67 -1.74
CA SER A 152 -10.43 4.54 -1.41
C SER A 152 -10.42 3.43 -2.45
N VAL A 153 -10.85 2.25 -2.03
CA VAL A 153 -11.11 1.08 -2.88
C VAL A 153 -12.52 0.60 -2.64
N ASP A 154 -13.32 0.46 -3.69
CA ASP A 154 -14.68 -0.10 -3.61
C ASP A 154 -14.68 -1.64 -3.51
N ASN A 155 -15.87 -2.24 -3.49
CA ASN A 155 -16.03 -3.70 -3.44
C ASN A 155 -15.72 -4.42 -4.78
N GLN A 156 -15.53 -3.70 -5.88
CA GLN A 156 -15.03 -4.23 -7.14
C GLN A 156 -13.50 -4.09 -7.27
N GLY A 157 -12.84 -3.41 -6.33
CA GLY A 157 -11.40 -3.18 -6.36
C GLY A 157 -11.00 -1.91 -7.12
N HIS A 158 -11.95 -1.04 -7.49
CA HIS A 158 -11.63 0.22 -8.14
C HIS A 158 -11.04 1.21 -7.13
N ILE A 159 -9.92 1.82 -7.50
CA ILE A 159 -9.23 2.84 -6.71
C ILE A 159 -9.77 4.22 -7.13
N ASP A 160 -10.23 5.02 -6.16
CA ASP A 160 -10.67 6.41 -6.35
C ASP A 160 -9.91 7.35 -5.42
N LEU A 161 -9.50 8.51 -5.96
CA LEU A 161 -9.02 9.64 -5.17
C LEU A 161 -9.98 10.80 -5.39
N ARG A 162 -10.54 11.33 -4.30
CA ARG A 162 -11.54 12.40 -4.36
C ARG A 162 -11.31 13.50 -3.34
N SER A 163 -11.79 14.70 -3.68
CA SER A 163 -12.00 15.77 -2.71
C SER A 163 -13.31 15.52 -1.94
N LEU A 164 -13.24 15.58 -0.61
CA LEU A 164 -14.42 15.47 0.26
C LEU A 164 -15.24 16.76 0.32
N SER A 165 -14.74 17.86 -0.25
CA SER A 165 -15.54 19.08 -0.45
C SER A 165 -16.49 18.98 -1.64
N GLU A 166 -16.17 18.15 -2.63
CA GLU A 166 -16.97 18.00 -3.87
C GLU A 166 -17.76 16.69 -3.87
N ARG A 167 -17.14 15.59 -3.41
CA ARG A 167 -17.78 14.28 -3.24
C ARG A 167 -17.59 13.80 -1.80
N PRO A 168 -18.43 14.24 -0.86
CA PRO A 168 -18.43 13.72 0.51
C PRO A 168 -18.62 12.21 0.53
N TYR A 169 -18.14 11.56 1.58
CA TYR A 169 -18.41 10.15 1.82
C TYR A 169 -19.82 9.94 2.37
N ASP A 170 -20.59 9.04 1.75
CA ASP A 170 -21.91 8.61 2.19
C ASP A 170 -21.90 7.12 2.59
N PRO A 171 -21.81 6.80 3.89
CA PRO A 171 -21.76 5.41 4.36
C PRO A 171 -23.04 4.60 4.07
N ASN A 172 -24.16 5.24 3.72
CA ASN A 172 -25.40 4.53 3.41
C ASN A 172 -25.44 4.04 1.96
N ASN A 173 -24.69 4.69 1.07
CA ASN A 173 -24.72 4.43 -0.37
C ASN A 173 -23.38 3.93 -0.92
N GLU A 174 -22.30 4.04 -0.15
CA GLU A 174 -20.96 3.64 -0.56
C GLU A 174 -20.45 2.46 0.27
N GLN A 175 -20.10 1.36 -0.42
CA GLN A 175 -19.50 0.18 0.21
C GLN A 175 -18.01 0.10 -0.15
N LEU A 176 -17.18 0.76 0.66
CA LEU A 176 -15.73 0.77 0.49
C LEU A 176 -15.09 -0.40 1.24
N GLN A 177 -14.08 -1.01 0.63
CA GLN A 177 -13.23 -2.02 1.26
C GLN A 177 -12.02 -1.40 1.95
N GLN A 178 -11.49 -0.33 1.37
CA GLN A 178 -10.32 0.37 1.88
C GLN A 178 -10.57 1.87 1.77
N ALA A 179 -10.20 2.64 2.79
CA ALA A 179 -10.21 4.09 2.71
C ALA A 179 -9.24 4.70 3.71
N THR A 180 -8.56 5.76 3.29
CA THR A 180 -7.83 6.64 4.19
C THR A 180 -8.11 8.08 3.79
N GLN A 181 -8.19 8.96 4.79
CA GLN A 181 -8.42 10.38 4.60
C GLN A 181 -7.24 11.18 5.12
N SER A 182 -6.92 12.26 4.41
CA SER A 182 -5.89 13.19 4.81
C SER A 182 -6.24 14.60 4.33
N SER A 183 -5.46 15.57 4.78
CA SER A 183 -5.63 16.97 4.41
C SER A 183 -4.28 17.68 4.34
N PRO A 184 -4.15 18.70 3.48
CA PRO A 184 -5.15 19.20 2.53
C PRO A 184 -5.21 18.37 1.23
N MET A 185 -6.26 18.54 0.42
CA MET A 185 -6.24 18.11 -0.98
C MET A 185 -5.30 19.03 -1.74
N LEU A 186 -4.25 18.49 -2.37
CA LEU A 186 -3.17 19.31 -2.95
C LEU A 186 -3.43 19.69 -4.41
N ILE A 187 -4.11 18.83 -5.16
CA ILE A 187 -4.45 19.05 -6.56
C ILE A 187 -5.94 18.84 -6.72
N LEU A 188 -6.62 19.76 -7.38
CA LEU A 188 -8.03 19.67 -7.70
C LEU A 188 -8.24 20.11 -9.14
N HIS A 189 -8.89 19.27 -9.95
CA HIS A 189 -9.07 19.50 -11.38
C HIS A 189 -7.75 19.82 -12.13
N GLY A 190 -6.67 19.12 -11.77
CA GLY A 190 -5.34 19.30 -12.35
C GLY A 190 -4.64 20.61 -11.95
N LYS A 191 -5.16 21.35 -10.97
CA LYS A 191 -4.58 22.60 -10.46
C LYS A 191 -4.18 22.45 -9.01
N THR A 192 -3.03 23.02 -8.64
CA THR A 192 -2.59 23.09 -7.24
C THR A 192 -3.57 23.91 -6.41
N THR A 193 -3.95 23.40 -5.25
CA THR A 193 -4.72 24.16 -4.26
C THR A 193 -3.81 25.08 -3.46
N GLN A 194 -4.40 26.06 -2.78
CA GLN A 194 -3.67 26.92 -1.84
C GLN A 194 -3.71 26.28 -0.45
N PHE A 195 -2.56 26.09 0.17
CA PHE A 195 -2.44 25.54 1.52
C PHE A 195 -1.18 26.05 2.21
N ASN A 196 -1.19 26.04 3.54
CA ASN A 196 -0.02 26.40 4.33
C ASN A 196 0.94 25.20 4.39
N THR A 197 2.15 25.38 3.87
CA THR A 197 3.17 24.32 3.84
C THR A 197 3.87 24.20 5.20
N GLY A 198 3.62 23.11 5.92
CA GLY A 198 4.49 22.66 7.03
C GLY A 198 5.74 21.91 6.52
N SER A 199 6.67 21.58 7.40
CA SER A 199 8.01 21.06 7.06
C SER A 199 8.09 19.57 6.66
N GLN A 200 6.99 18.81 6.70
CA GLN A 200 6.90 17.40 6.30
C GLN A 200 5.64 17.17 5.49
N GLN A 201 5.77 16.64 4.27
CA GLN A 201 4.64 16.45 3.37
C GLN A 201 4.80 15.14 2.59
N VAL A 202 3.71 14.36 2.58
CA VAL A 202 3.48 13.27 1.64
C VAL A 202 2.26 13.69 0.82
N ALA A 203 2.41 13.67 -0.50
CA ALA A 203 1.36 14.01 -1.45
C ALA A 203 0.92 12.77 -2.19
N ILE A 204 -0.39 12.57 -2.31
CA ILE A 204 -0.98 11.56 -3.20
C ILE A 204 -1.75 12.34 -4.26
N ASP A 205 -1.43 12.08 -5.53
CA ASP A 205 -2.11 12.66 -6.67
C ASP A 205 -2.55 11.55 -7.63
N SER A 206 -3.74 11.72 -8.18
CA SER A 206 -4.33 10.86 -9.20
C SER A 206 -5.00 11.77 -10.20
N ILE A 207 -4.38 11.91 -11.37
CA ILE A 207 -5.01 12.56 -12.51
C ILE A 207 -5.71 11.43 -13.28
N THR A 208 -6.99 11.60 -13.60
CA THR A 208 -7.77 10.60 -14.32
C THR A 208 -7.01 10.11 -15.57
N ASP A 209 -6.95 8.79 -15.75
CA ASP A 209 -6.17 8.04 -16.76
C ASP A 209 -4.63 8.01 -16.59
N LEU A 210 -4.10 8.57 -15.51
CA LEU A 210 -2.68 8.51 -15.17
C LEU A 210 -2.44 7.62 -13.93
N PRO A 211 -1.23 7.04 -13.81
CA PRO A 211 -0.86 6.24 -12.64
C PRO A 211 -1.01 7.05 -11.34
N LEU A 212 -1.31 6.37 -10.23
CA LEU A 212 -1.29 7.00 -8.91
C LEU A 212 0.16 7.45 -8.64
N VAL A 213 0.34 8.74 -8.33
CA VAL A 213 1.65 9.32 -8.02
C VAL A 213 1.70 9.67 -6.54
N ILE A 214 2.75 9.21 -5.88
CA ILE A 214 3.00 9.50 -4.48
C ILE A 214 4.35 10.18 -4.36
N VAL A 215 4.35 11.38 -3.78
CA VAL A 215 5.56 12.18 -3.58
C VAL A 215 5.88 12.21 -2.10
N VAL A 216 7.09 11.76 -1.76
CA VAL A 216 7.62 11.73 -0.40
C VAL A 216 8.84 12.62 -0.34
N LYS A 217 8.80 13.63 0.53
CA LYS A 217 9.97 14.46 0.83
C LYS A 217 10.90 13.72 1.79
N THR A 218 12.15 13.50 1.40
CA THR A 218 13.19 12.99 2.31
C THR A 218 13.87 14.16 3.01
N LYS A 219 14.12 14.03 4.32
CA LYS A 219 14.94 14.96 5.11
C LYS A 219 16.38 14.49 5.14
#